data_AF-A0AAX2EP11-F1
#
_entry.id   AF-A0AAX2EP11-F1
#
_cell.length_a   1.000
_cell.length_b   1.000
_cell.length_c   1.000
_cell.angle_alpha   90.00
_cell.angle_beta   90.00
_cell.angle_gamma   90.00
#
_symmetry.space_group_name_H-M   'P 1'
#
loop_
_entity.id
_entity.type
_entity.pdbx_description
1 polymer ?
#
loop_
_entity_poly.entity_id
_entity_poly.type
_entity_poly.pdbx_seq_one_letter_code
_entity_poly.pdbx_strand_id
1 'polypeptide(L)'
;MLDLIKENSVLVSVISLCVATLSLTLNKKTSRMTSYNSRGNYIVYFSKISGLKKFFTSSGFSVKIYNSALSDIIELDHKIHITPLLGGIRRAQIFDGLENRNNLGISKTIYPAFKRARKIKFPRRYAHDDLYSFHSSPFFAWFSASGKHAASANPVDRKLNRYHSYIEITDYSGHSEIWYFSFSLHLSNLDTDFVKSDNWKRLRADELSHFKYYRFADFTVLAPVDLYKNLATALTPQKPLSEIRGCNEEYENSDRLMQSGYESLEYELQQYELREYYYFLSKIKQHLSF
;
A
#
# COMPACT_ATOMS: atom_id res chain seq x y z
N MET A 1 40.14 0.22 54.74
CA MET A 1 40.93 0.30 53.48
C MET A 1 40.24 -0.47 52.35
N LEU A 2 39.78 -1.71 52.56
CA LEU A 2 38.96 -2.47 51.61
C LEU A 2 37.61 -1.81 51.25
N ASP A 3 36.93 -1.17 52.21
CA ASP A 3 35.65 -0.48 51.93
C ASP A 3 35.83 0.80 51.11
N LEU A 4 36.92 1.54 51.30
CA LEU A 4 37.27 2.73 50.52
C LEU A 4 37.60 2.37 49.05
N ILE A 5 38.22 1.20 48.83
CA ILE A 5 38.50 0.66 47.50
C ILE A 5 37.22 0.18 46.84
N LYS A 6 36.30 -0.44 47.60
CA LYS A 6 34.97 -0.84 47.13
C LYS A 6 34.11 0.35 46.73
N GLU A 7 34.02 1.39 47.56
CA GLU A 7 33.26 2.62 47.25
C GLU A 7 33.79 3.33 46.01
N ASN A 8 35.12 3.44 45.86
CA ASN A 8 35.74 3.98 44.65
C ASN A 8 35.48 3.10 43.41
N SER A 9 35.47 1.77 43.56
CA SER A 9 35.17 0.87 42.44
C SER A 9 33.70 0.95 41.98
N VAL A 10 32.76 1.15 42.92
CA VAL A 10 31.34 1.36 42.62
C VAL A 10 31.13 2.71 41.95
N LEU A 11 31.76 3.77 42.45
CA LEU A 11 31.69 5.11 41.87
C LEU A 11 32.24 5.13 40.43
N VAL A 12 33.40 4.52 40.18
CA VAL A 12 34.00 4.38 38.85
C VAL A 12 33.06 3.60 37.93
N SER A 13 32.47 2.51 38.40
CA SER A 13 31.54 1.70 37.60
C SER A 13 30.28 2.47 37.20
N VAL A 14 29.71 3.26 38.12
CA VAL A 14 28.55 4.12 37.84
C VAL A 14 28.91 5.22 36.84
N ILE A 15 30.06 5.87 36.99
CA ILE A 15 30.54 6.90 36.05
C ILE A 15 30.78 6.28 34.66
N SER A 16 31.42 5.11 34.58
CA SER A 16 31.62 4.38 33.32
C SER A 16 30.30 4.01 32.65
N LEU A 17 29.29 3.59 33.41
CA LEU A 17 27.96 3.31 32.88
C LEU A 17 27.27 4.58 32.34
N CYS A 18 27.39 5.70 33.05
CA CYS A 18 26.89 7.00 32.60
C CYS A 18 27.59 7.46 31.31
N VAL A 19 28.91 7.30 31.21
CA VAL A 19 29.66 7.63 29.99
C VAL A 19 29.26 6.70 28.84
N ALA A 20 29.17 5.39 29.08
CA ALA A 20 28.77 4.42 28.06
C ALA A 20 27.35 4.68 27.53
N THR A 21 26.41 5.00 28.43
CA THR A 21 25.04 5.36 28.03
C THR A 21 25.00 6.66 27.24
N LEU A 22 25.72 7.71 27.65
CA LEU A 22 25.84 8.95 26.89
C LEU A 22 26.46 8.71 25.51
N SER A 23 27.58 7.99 25.42
CA SER A 23 28.23 7.65 24.15
C SER A 23 27.31 6.82 23.25
N LEU A 24 26.55 5.87 23.79
CA LEU A 24 25.54 5.13 23.02
C LEU A 24 24.46 6.06 22.46
N THR A 25 23.96 7.01 23.26
CA THR A 25 22.93 7.96 22.77
C THR A 25 23.47 8.90 21.71
N LEU A 26 24.71 9.37 21.85
CA LEU A 26 25.38 10.22 20.86
C LEU A 26 25.66 9.45 19.58
N ASN A 27 26.21 8.23 19.67
CA ASN A 27 26.45 7.36 18.51
C ASN A 27 25.13 7.05 17.77
N LYS A 28 24.04 6.76 18.49
CA LYS A 28 22.72 6.58 17.88
C LYS A 28 22.26 7.82 17.12
N LYS A 29 22.44 9.02 17.68
CA LYS A 29 22.07 10.29 17.01
C LYS A 29 22.95 10.56 15.79
N THR A 30 24.26 10.40 15.91
CA THR A 30 25.21 10.63 14.81
C THR A 30 24.95 9.65 13.68
N SER A 31 24.80 8.36 13.99
CA SER A 31 24.46 7.31 13.01
C SER A 31 23.16 7.62 12.26
N ARG A 32 22.13 8.12 12.95
CA ARG A 32 20.89 8.58 12.32
C ARG A 32 21.14 9.77 11.39
N MET A 33 21.90 10.78 11.83
CA MET A 33 22.18 11.94 10.98
C MET A 33 23.01 11.55 9.74
N THR A 34 24.01 10.68 9.90
CA THR A 34 24.81 10.18 8.77
C THR A 34 23.97 9.36 7.81
N SER A 35 22.95 8.63 8.30
CA SER A 35 22.06 7.86 7.43
C SER A 35 21.31 8.75 6.43
N TYR A 36 20.97 10.00 6.77
CA TYR A 36 20.28 10.91 5.84
C TYR A 36 21.11 11.31 4.61
N ASN A 37 22.44 11.17 4.70
CA ASN A 37 23.36 11.41 3.59
C ASN A 37 23.63 10.14 2.76
N SER A 38 23.05 9.01 3.15
CA SER A 38 23.11 7.76 2.38
C SER A 38 21.82 7.56 1.61
N ARG A 39 21.92 6.87 0.46
CA ARG A 39 20.77 6.51 -0.36
C ARG A 39 19.80 5.67 0.48
N GLY A 40 18.52 6.07 0.47
CA GLY A 40 17.48 5.43 1.28
C GLY A 40 17.23 3.97 0.89
N ASN A 41 16.80 3.19 1.88
CA ASN A 41 16.27 1.84 1.71
C ASN A 41 15.00 1.69 2.56
N TYR A 42 13.95 1.10 2.00
CA TYR A 42 12.61 1.13 2.57
C TYR A 42 11.97 -0.26 2.54
N ILE A 43 11.06 -0.50 3.49
CA ILE A 43 10.10 -1.58 3.41
C ILE A 43 8.71 -0.96 3.36
N VAL A 44 7.93 -1.31 2.35
CA VAL A 44 6.51 -0.98 2.26
C VAL A 44 5.69 -2.24 2.54
N TYR A 45 4.71 -2.15 3.42
CA TYR A 45 3.84 -3.29 3.75
C TYR A 45 2.47 -2.87 4.26
N PHE A 46 1.51 -3.79 4.16
CA PHE A 46 0.19 -3.63 4.77
C PHE A 46 0.16 -4.27 6.15
N SER A 47 -0.43 -3.57 7.13
CA SER A 47 -0.70 -4.13 8.45
C SER A 47 -2.20 -4.06 8.76
N LYS A 48 -2.76 -5.16 9.27
CA LYS A 48 -4.16 -5.21 9.68
C LYS A 48 -4.38 -4.32 10.90
N ILE A 49 -5.42 -3.50 10.87
CA ILE A 49 -5.77 -2.62 11.99
C ILE A 49 -6.36 -3.48 13.11
N SER A 50 -5.62 -3.60 14.23
CA SER A 50 -6.09 -4.28 15.43
C SER A 50 -7.36 -3.63 16.00
N GLY A 51 -8.28 -4.43 16.55
CA GLY A 51 -9.60 -3.97 17.02
C GLY A 51 -9.56 -2.78 17.98
N LEU A 52 -8.60 -2.74 18.93
CA LEU A 52 -8.45 -1.60 19.84
C LEU A 52 -7.95 -0.33 19.15
N LYS A 53 -7.05 -0.44 18.17
CA LYS A 53 -6.54 0.72 17.40
C LYS A 53 -7.61 1.33 16.49
N LYS A 54 -8.64 0.58 16.07
CA LYS A 54 -9.76 1.14 15.27
C LYS A 54 -10.48 2.29 15.98
N PHE A 55 -10.53 2.27 17.31
CA PHE A 55 -11.22 3.30 18.10
C PHE A 55 -10.39 4.57 18.29
N PHE A 56 -9.05 4.48 18.26
CA PHE A 56 -8.15 5.59 18.60
C PHE A 56 -7.44 6.22 17.41
N THR A 57 -7.57 5.62 16.22
CA THR A 57 -7.01 6.18 14.99
C THR A 57 -8.12 6.34 13.98
N SER A 58 -8.23 7.53 13.38
CA SER A 58 -9.07 7.72 12.19
C SER A 58 -8.73 6.64 11.18
N SER A 59 -9.76 6.03 10.61
CA SER A 59 -9.65 4.93 9.66
C SER A 59 -8.62 5.24 8.58
N GLY A 60 -7.96 4.18 8.11
CA GLY A 60 -7.15 4.24 6.91
C GLY A 60 -8.02 4.57 5.70
N PHE A 61 -7.42 4.49 4.53
CA PHE A 61 -8.10 4.71 3.26
C PHE A 61 -9.43 3.96 3.15
N SER A 62 -10.27 4.49 2.28
CA SER A 62 -11.52 3.84 1.93
C SER A 62 -11.50 3.45 0.46
N VAL A 63 -12.38 2.55 0.05
CA VAL A 63 -12.44 2.07 -1.33
C VAL A 63 -13.87 2.12 -1.84
N LYS A 64 -14.02 2.43 -3.13
CA LYS A 64 -15.32 2.47 -3.79
C LYS A 64 -15.69 1.13 -4.40
N ILE A 65 -16.92 0.69 -4.17
CA ILE A 65 -17.44 -0.56 -4.74
C ILE A 65 -17.63 -0.47 -6.25
N TYR A 66 -18.00 0.71 -6.76
CA TYR A 66 -18.28 0.96 -8.17
C TYR A 66 -17.47 2.15 -8.69
N ASN A 67 -17.20 2.16 -10.00
CA ASN A 67 -16.53 3.25 -10.68
C ASN A 67 -17.48 4.44 -10.90
N SER A 68 -17.92 5.04 -9.79
CA SER A 68 -18.85 6.18 -9.76
C SER A 68 -18.52 7.15 -8.62
N ALA A 69 -18.81 8.44 -8.84
CA ALA A 69 -18.67 9.47 -7.81
C ALA A 69 -19.52 9.16 -6.56
N LEU A 70 -20.73 8.63 -6.78
CA LEU A 70 -21.74 8.29 -5.76
C LEU A 70 -21.65 6.83 -5.27
N SER A 71 -20.58 6.12 -5.61
CA SER A 71 -20.42 4.74 -5.15
C SER A 71 -20.38 4.66 -3.63
N ASP A 72 -20.97 3.59 -3.10
CA ASP A 72 -20.73 3.14 -1.74
C ASP A 72 -19.25 2.90 -1.50
N ILE A 73 -18.88 3.11 -0.24
CA ILE A 73 -17.50 3.12 0.22
C ILE A 73 -17.35 2.10 1.34
N ILE A 74 -16.29 1.30 1.28
CA ILE A 74 -15.88 0.38 2.35
C ILE A 74 -14.55 0.87 2.92
N GLU A 75 -14.46 0.96 4.24
CA GLU A 75 -13.19 1.27 4.90
C GLU A 75 -12.20 0.11 4.81
N LEU A 76 -10.99 0.39 4.34
CA LEU A 76 -9.91 -0.58 4.35
C LEU A 76 -9.49 -0.85 5.79
N ASP A 77 -9.49 -2.13 6.18
CA ASP A 77 -9.09 -2.53 7.53
C ASP A 77 -7.57 -2.75 7.66
N HIS A 78 -6.80 -2.25 6.71
CA HIS A 78 -5.35 -2.30 6.66
C HIS A 78 -4.75 -0.89 6.57
N LYS A 79 -3.54 -0.73 7.11
CA LYS A 79 -2.71 0.47 6.95
C LYS A 79 -1.51 0.16 6.09
N ILE A 80 -1.16 1.09 5.22
CA ILE A 80 0.11 1.07 4.47
C ILE A 80 1.17 1.69 5.36
N HIS A 81 2.25 0.94 5.58
CA HIS A 81 3.43 1.40 6.30
C HIS A 81 4.60 1.54 5.33
N ILE A 82 5.40 2.59 5.53
CA ILE A 82 6.68 2.77 4.86
C ILE A 82 7.72 2.95 5.95
N THR A 83 8.56 1.93 6.15
CA THR A 83 9.58 1.95 7.20
C THR A 83 10.97 2.10 6.55
N PRO A 84 11.72 3.18 6.86
CA PRO A 84 13.09 3.33 6.39
C PRO A 84 14.03 2.40 7.18
N LEU A 85 14.75 1.54 6.47
CA LEU A 85 15.84 0.72 7.02
C LEU A 85 17.16 1.51 7.07
N LEU A 86 17.39 2.32 6.04
CA LEU A 86 18.56 3.17 5.88
C LEU A 86 18.10 4.47 5.22
N GLY A 87 18.73 5.59 5.59
CA GLY A 87 18.24 6.90 5.17
C GLY A 87 16.94 7.31 5.84
N GLY A 88 16.43 8.46 5.41
CA GLY A 88 15.16 9.00 5.88
C GLY A 88 14.27 9.35 4.71
N ILE A 89 12.97 9.23 4.92
CA ILE A 89 11.97 9.61 3.93
C ILE A 89 11.77 11.11 4.04
N ARG A 90 12.18 11.85 3.00
CA ARG A 90 11.90 13.28 2.86
C ARG A 90 10.45 13.51 2.44
N ARG A 91 9.94 12.68 1.54
CA ARG A 91 8.57 12.75 1.01
C ARG A 91 8.09 11.37 0.61
N ALA A 92 6.81 11.07 0.85
CA ALA A 92 6.11 9.95 0.25
C ALA A 92 4.76 10.41 -0.28
N GLN A 93 4.36 9.97 -1.49
CA GLN A 93 3.06 10.30 -2.08
C GLN A 93 2.47 9.11 -2.84
N ILE A 94 1.16 8.92 -2.70
CA ILE A 94 0.39 7.96 -3.52
C ILE A 94 -0.18 8.67 -4.74
N PHE A 95 -0.13 8.01 -5.88
CA PHE A 95 -0.78 8.46 -7.10
C PHE A 95 -1.32 7.27 -7.90
N ASP A 96 -2.36 7.52 -8.67
CA ASP A 96 -2.91 6.59 -9.64
C ASP A 96 -2.21 6.79 -11.01
N GLY A 97 -2.04 5.71 -11.77
CA GLY A 97 -1.20 5.78 -12.97
C GLY A 97 -1.21 4.61 -13.93
N LEU A 98 -2.34 3.94 -14.23
CA LEU A 98 -2.33 2.93 -15.32
C LEU A 98 -3.09 3.29 -16.59
N GLU A 99 -3.91 4.35 -16.60
CA GLU A 99 -4.78 4.61 -17.76
C GLU A 99 -4.16 5.45 -18.89
N ASN A 100 -3.05 6.17 -18.65
CA ASN A 100 -2.45 7.02 -19.69
C ASN A 100 -1.23 6.37 -20.35
N ARG A 101 -1.46 5.57 -21.40
CA ARG A 101 -0.38 5.09 -22.28
C ARG A 101 0.38 6.24 -22.97
N ASN A 102 -0.25 7.40 -23.09
CA ASN A 102 0.17 8.47 -23.98
C ASN A 102 0.71 9.73 -23.30
N ASN A 103 0.71 9.86 -21.97
CA ASN A 103 1.28 11.03 -21.31
C ASN A 103 1.92 10.66 -19.95
N LEU A 104 3.25 10.72 -19.87
CA LEU A 104 4.00 10.98 -18.63
C LEU A 104 3.93 12.49 -18.25
N GLY A 105 2.82 13.13 -18.62
CA GLY A 105 2.53 14.53 -18.32
C GLY A 105 1.66 14.58 -17.09
N ILE A 106 2.24 15.07 -15.99
CA ILE A 106 1.65 15.47 -14.70
C ILE A 106 0.13 15.25 -14.66
N SER A 107 -0.30 14.02 -14.34
CA SER A 107 -1.56 13.86 -13.63
C SER A 107 -1.42 14.78 -12.43
N LYS A 108 -2.32 15.77 -12.31
CA LYS A 108 -2.30 16.73 -11.21
C LYS A 108 -2.36 15.94 -9.91
N THR A 109 -1.20 15.59 -9.37
CA THR A 109 -1.02 15.44 -7.93
C THR A 109 -1.67 16.69 -7.35
N ILE A 110 -2.62 16.50 -6.46
CA ILE A 110 -3.22 17.60 -5.69
C ILE A 110 -2.03 18.32 -5.07
N TYR A 111 -1.64 19.42 -5.71
CA TYR A 111 -0.47 20.18 -5.34
C TYR A 111 -0.83 20.77 -3.97
N PRO A 112 -0.11 20.46 -2.87
CA PRO A 112 -0.14 21.39 -1.77
C PRO A 112 0.62 22.59 -2.30
N ALA A 113 -0.11 23.54 -2.89
CA ALA A 113 0.39 24.87 -3.17
C ALA A 113 1.21 25.27 -1.95
N PHE A 114 2.52 25.46 -2.16
CA PHE A 114 3.48 25.89 -1.17
C PHE A 114 2.90 27.12 -0.44
N LYS A 115 2.10 26.89 0.60
CA LYS A 115 1.75 27.93 1.55
C LYS A 115 3.06 28.26 2.21
N ARG A 116 3.55 29.48 1.93
CA ARG A 116 4.76 30.12 2.47
C ARG A 116 5.32 29.31 3.63
N ALA A 117 6.50 28.74 3.44
CA ALA A 117 7.21 28.01 4.48
C ALA A 117 7.18 28.82 5.78
N ARG A 118 6.22 28.52 6.66
CA ARG A 118 6.38 28.79 8.08
C ARG A 118 7.71 28.14 8.40
N LYS A 119 8.57 28.78 9.19
CA LYS A 119 9.74 28.09 9.76
C LYS A 119 9.20 26.91 10.56
N ILE A 120 9.03 25.77 9.90
CA ILE A 120 8.64 24.52 10.50
C ILE A 120 9.85 24.18 11.36
N LYS A 121 9.77 24.43 12.67
CA LYS A 121 10.63 23.71 13.60
C LYS A 121 10.39 22.25 13.28
N PHE A 122 11.38 21.58 12.68
CA PHE A 122 11.30 20.16 12.40
C PHE A 122 10.92 19.46 13.72
N PRO A 123 9.70 18.91 13.85
CA PRO A 123 9.39 17.97 14.91
C PRO A 123 10.45 16.88 14.87
N ARG A 124 11.05 16.58 16.02
CA ARG A 124 12.06 15.52 16.20
C ARG A 124 11.58 14.10 15.79
N ARG A 125 10.36 13.97 15.25
CA ARG A 125 9.62 12.72 15.04
C ARG A 125 9.55 12.25 13.60
N TYR A 126 9.88 13.06 12.59
CA TYR A 126 9.74 12.68 11.17
C TYR A 126 10.68 11.57 10.68
N ALA A 127 11.64 11.15 11.50
CA ALA A 127 12.57 10.08 11.16
C ALA A 127 11.97 8.67 11.29
N HIS A 128 10.95 8.51 12.13
CA HIS A 128 10.51 7.19 12.63
C HIS A 128 9.00 7.06 12.84
N ASP A 129 8.22 8.11 12.55
CA ASP A 129 6.77 7.97 12.57
C ASP A 129 6.34 7.32 11.25
N ASP A 130 5.83 6.08 11.33
CA ASP A 130 5.26 5.27 10.23
C ASP A 130 4.03 5.91 9.55
N LEU A 131 3.73 7.18 9.83
CA LEU A 131 2.55 7.89 9.36
C LEU A 131 2.94 8.91 8.30
N TYR A 132 2.67 8.56 7.04
CA TYR A 132 2.80 9.47 5.91
C TYR A 132 1.45 10.06 5.49
N SER A 133 1.56 11.30 5.03
CA SER A 133 0.51 12.21 4.59
C SER A 133 -0.17 11.71 3.33
N PHE A 134 -1.05 10.73 3.49
CA PHE A 134 -1.98 10.39 2.43
C PHE A 134 -3.27 11.15 2.67
N HIS A 135 -3.74 11.87 1.66
CA HIS A 135 -5.11 12.33 1.68
C HIS A 135 -6.02 11.11 1.76
N SER A 136 -7.00 11.13 2.68
CA SER A 136 -7.91 10.03 2.95
C SER A 136 -8.95 9.81 1.85
N SER A 137 -8.63 10.15 0.60
CA SER A 137 -9.54 9.99 -0.53
C SER A 137 -9.80 8.50 -0.79
N PRO A 138 -11.05 8.13 -1.13
CA PRO A 138 -11.35 6.76 -1.52
C PRO A 138 -10.61 6.33 -2.78
N PHE A 139 -10.15 5.09 -2.84
CA PHE A 139 -9.60 4.48 -4.05
C PHE A 139 -10.70 4.01 -5.01
N PHE A 140 -10.46 4.14 -6.30
CA PHE A 140 -11.30 3.58 -7.37
C PHE A 140 -10.71 2.26 -7.87
N ALA A 141 -11.58 1.36 -8.33
CA ALA A 141 -11.15 0.07 -8.83
C ALA A 141 -10.59 0.25 -10.25
N TRP A 142 -9.40 -0.27 -10.50
CA TRP A 142 -8.84 -0.28 -11.85
C TRP A 142 -9.45 -1.35 -12.74
N PHE A 143 -9.91 -2.41 -12.10
CA PHE A 143 -10.47 -3.58 -12.74
C PHE A 143 -11.59 -4.04 -11.85
N SER A 144 -12.75 -4.26 -12.45
CA SER A 144 -13.79 -5.04 -11.81
C SER A 144 -14.33 -6.13 -12.71
N ALA A 145 -14.80 -7.17 -12.05
CA ALA A 145 -15.56 -8.27 -12.63
C ALA A 145 -16.79 -8.50 -11.74
N SER A 146 -17.96 -8.57 -12.37
CA SER A 146 -19.23 -8.86 -11.68
C SER A 146 -19.75 -10.20 -12.20
N GLY A 147 -20.26 -11.06 -11.35
CA GLY A 147 -20.76 -12.38 -11.72
C GLY A 147 -22.13 -12.64 -11.12
N LYS A 148 -22.99 -13.35 -11.85
CA LYS A 148 -24.37 -13.62 -11.46
C LYS A 148 -24.77 -15.05 -11.86
N HIS A 149 -25.45 -15.78 -10.98
CA HIS A 149 -26.17 -17.00 -11.35
C HIS A 149 -27.49 -16.66 -12.04
N ALA A 150 -27.83 -17.39 -13.11
CA ALA A 150 -29.08 -17.19 -13.85
C ALA A 150 -30.35 -17.23 -12.95
N ALA A 151 -30.33 -18.03 -11.89
CA ALA A 151 -31.46 -18.17 -10.95
C ALA A 151 -31.48 -17.14 -9.80
N SER A 152 -30.48 -16.26 -9.71
CA SER A 152 -30.39 -15.30 -8.59
C SER A 152 -31.30 -14.10 -8.77
N ALA A 153 -32.05 -13.77 -7.71
CA ALA A 153 -32.85 -12.56 -7.63
C ALA A 153 -31.99 -11.29 -7.46
N ASN A 154 -30.72 -11.43 -7.07
CA ASN A 154 -29.81 -10.29 -6.93
C ASN A 154 -29.31 -9.80 -8.29
N PRO A 155 -28.99 -8.50 -8.41
CA PRO A 155 -28.37 -7.97 -9.63
C PRO A 155 -26.97 -8.55 -9.86
N VAL A 156 -26.23 -8.83 -8.79
CA VAL A 156 -24.87 -9.40 -8.83
C VAL A 156 -24.70 -10.34 -7.64
N ASP A 157 -24.13 -11.52 -7.85
CA ASP A 157 -23.84 -12.48 -6.79
C ASP A 157 -22.42 -12.35 -6.25
N ARG A 158 -21.45 -12.14 -7.14
CA ARG A 158 -20.04 -11.93 -6.80
C ARG A 158 -19.51 -10.70 -7.52
N LYS A 159 -18.69 -9.91 -6.84
CA LYS A 159 -17.92 -8.84 -7.47
C LYS A 159 -16.48 -8.87 -6.97
N LEU A 160 -15.54 -8.82 -7.89
CA LEU A 160 -14.12 -8.61 -7.61
C LEU A 160 -13.78 -7.20 -8.08
N ASN A 161 -13.26 -6.38 -7.17
CA ASN A 161 -12.65 -5.11 -7.49
C ASN A 161 -11.17 -5.21 -7.16
N ARG A 162 -10.32 -4.87 -8.11
CA ARG A 162 -8.89 -4.73 -7.89
C ARG A 162 -8.57 -3.24 -7.82
N TYR A 163 -7.79 -2.85 -6.82
CA TYR A 163 -7.28 -1.49 -6.68
C TYR A 163 -5.79 -1.54 -6.89
N HIS A 164 -5.24 -0.57 -7.59
CA HIS A 164 -3.80 -0.36 -7.63
C HIS A 164 -3.47 1.11 -7.41
N SER A 165 -2.23 1.33 -7.05
CA SER A 165 -1.65 2.66 -6.96
C SER A 165 -0.13 2.56 -6.90
N TYR A 166 0.51 3.69 -7.10
CA TYR A 166 1.95 3.82 -6.97
C TYR A 166 2.29 4.68 -5.75
N ILE A 167 3.41 4.38 -5.10
CA ILE A 167 3.97 5.19 -4.03
C ILE A 167 5.31 5.72 -4.51
N GLU A 168 5.43 7.03 -4.68
CA GLU A 168 6.74 7.67 -4.81
C GLU A 168 7.31 7.93 -3.42
N ILE A 169 8.53 7.46 -3.18
CA ILE A 169 9.29 7.68 -1.95
C ILE A 169 10.58 8.41 -2.32
N THR A 170 10.78 9.61 -1.79
CA THR A 170 11.98 10.44 -1.98
C THR A 170 12.77 10.51 -0.69
N ASP A 171 14.07 10.20 -0.72
CA ASP A 171 14.97 10.41 0.44
C ASP A 171 15.48 11.86 0.56
N TYR A 172 16.22 12.11 1.64
CA TYR A 172 16.92 13.36 1.86
C TYR A 172 18.12 13.60 0.91
N SER A 173 18.66 12.56 0.28
CA SER A 173 19.70 12.68 -0.75
C SER A 173 19.15 13.09 -2.12
N GLY A 174 17.82 13.11 -2.28
CA GLY A 174 17.13 13.47 -3.51
C GLY A 174 16.82 12.29 -4.43
N HIS A 175 17.16 11.07 -4.03
CA HIS A 175 16.84 9.86 -4.77
C HIS A 175 15.36 9.50 -4.55
N SER A 176 14.66 9.18 -5.64
CA SER A 176 13.24 8.82 -5.61
C SER A 176 13.03 7.43 -6.20
N GLU A 177 12.21 6.63 -5.51
CA GLU A 177 11.79 5.31 -5.96
C GLU A 177 10.28 5.25 -6.06
N ILE A 178 9.76 4.57 -7.08
CA ILE A 178 8.33 4.41 -7.27
C ILE A 178 7.99 2.94 -7.04
N TRP A 179 7.27 2.67 -5.97
CA TRP A 179 6.78 1.35 -5.59
C TRP A 179 5.38 1.14 -6.16
N TYR A 180 5.07 -0.09 -6.50
CA TYR A 180 3.72 -0.49 -6.92
C TYR A 180 3.03 -1.22 -5.76
N PHE A 181 1.73 -0.98 -5.59
CA PHE A 181 0.92 -1.82 -4.73
C PHE A 181 -0.48 -2.00 -5.28
N SER A 182 -1.07 -3.15 -4.95
CA SER A 182 -2.44 -3.48 -5.29
C SER A 182 -3.07 -4.36 -4.24
N PHE A 183 -4.40 -4.38 -4.21
CA PHE A 183 -5.18 -5.28 -3.37
C PHE A 183 -6.57 -5.47 -3.95
N SER A 184 -7.21 -6.57 -3.60
CA SER A 184 -8.56 -6.92 -4.04
C SER A 184 -9.59 -6.67 -2.95
N LEU A 185 -10.77 -6.19 -3.34
CA LEU A 185 -12.00 -6.28 -2.56
C LEU A 185 -12.89 -7.33 -3.22
N HIS A 186 -13.24 -8.36 -2.46
CA HIS A 186 -14.22 -9.35 -2.86
C HIS A 186 -15.53 -9.05 -2.17
N LEU A 187 -16.60 -9.09 -2.94
CA LEU A 187 -17.97 -8.90 -2.50
C LEU A 187 -18.78 -10.11 -2.92
N SER A 188 -19.62 -10.62 -2.02
CA SER A 188 -20.45 -11.79 -2.27
C SER A 188 -21.81 -11.67 -1.60
N ASN A 189 -22.82 -12.20 -2.28
CA ASN A 189 -24.17 -12.47 -1.75
C ASN A 189 -24.41 -13.94 -1.41
N LEU A 190 -23.41 -14.79 -1.64
CA LEU A 190 -23.50 -16.23 -1.48
C LEU A 190 -23.00 -16.64 -0.09
N ASP A 191 -23.84 -17.34 0.67
CA ASP A 191 -23.47 -17.83 2.00
C ASP A 191 -22.34 -18.87 1.93
N THR A 192 -22.20 -19.58 0.80
CA THR A 192 -21.13 -20.53 0.55
C THR A 192 -19.74 -19.88 0.59
N ASP A 193 -19.61 -18.64 0.13
CA ASP A 193 -18.34 -17.92 0.18
C ASP A 193 -17.99 -17.53 1.61
N PHE A 194 -18.98 -17.12 2.41
CA PHE A 194 -18.82 -16.78 3.82
C PHE A 194 -18.36 -17.99 4.65
N VAL A 195 -18.94 -19.18 4.42
CA VAL A 195 -18.62 -20.40 5.17
C VAL A 195 -17.24 -20.99 4.79
N LYS A 196 -16.79 -20.79 3.55
CA LYS A 196 -15.53 -21.40 3.05
C LYS A 196 -14.25 -20.78 3.60
N SER A 197 -14.27 -19.56 4.12
CA SER A 197 -13.03 -18.92 4.62
C SER A 197 -13.26 -17.95 5.78
N ASP A 198 -12.39 -18.02 6.79
CA ASP A 198 -12.48 -17.26 8.05
C ASP A 198 -12.31 -15.74 7.94
N ASN A 199 -12.00 -15.23 6.74
CA ASN A 199 -11.66 -13.82 6.54
C ASN A 199 -12.79 -12.95 5.97
N TRP A 200 -13.97 -13.54 5.70
CA TRP A 200 -15.13 -12.76 5.29
C TRP A 200 -15.77 -12.02 6.46
N LYS A 201 -16.28 -10.83 6.17
CA LYS A 201 -17.03 -10.01 7.11
C LYS A 201 -18.41 -9.74 6.55
N ARG A 202 -19.36 -9.56 7.44
CA ARG A 202 -20.72 -9.12 7.10
C ARG A 202 -20.71 -7.60 6.92
N LEU A 203 -21.26 -7.14 5.81
CA LEU A 203 -21.67 -5.75 5.65
C LEU A 203 -22.85 -5.50 6.58
N ARG A 204 -22.94 -4.30 7.15
CA ARG A 204 -24.06 -3.99 8.04
C ARG A 204 -25.32 -3.74 7.20
N ALA A 205 -26.49 -4.08 7.74
CA ALA A 205 -27.76 -3.99 7.01
C ALA A 205 -28.18 -2.55 6.66
N ASP A 206 -27.56 -1.55 7.28
CA ASP A 206 -27.72 -0.11 7.05
C ASP A 206 -26.75 0.44 5.98
N GLU A 207 -25.78 -0.35 5.52
CA GLU A 207 -24.89 0.03 4.43
C GLU A 207 -25.59 -0.26 3.08
N LEU A 208 -25.69 0.78 2.23
CA LEU A 208 -26.38 0.78 0.92
C LEU A 208 -25.88 -0.29 -0.08
N SER A 209 -24.82 -1.01 0.26
CA SER A 209 -24.25 -2.04 -0.60
C SER A 209 -25.22 -3.19 -0.82
N HIS A 210 -25.49 -3.51 -2.08
CA HIS A 210 -26.25 -4.70 -2.50
C HIS A 210 -25.56 -6.05 -2.20
N PHE A 211 -24.59 -6.07 -1.27
CA PHE A 211 -23.77 -7.23 -0.94
C PHE A 211 -23.89 -7.59 0.54
N LYS A 212 -23.95 -8.89 0.85
CA LYS A 212 -23.98 -9.39 2.23
C LYS A 212 -22.60 -9.47 2.88
N TYR A 213 -21.60 -9.85 2.08
CA TYR A 213 -20.28 -10.20 2.59
C TYR A 213 -19.18 -9.46 1.83
N TYR A 214 -18.12 -9.10 2.53
CA TYR A 214 -16.90 -8.56 1.94
C TYR A 214 -15.63 -9.15 2.56
N ARG A 215 -14.56 -9.22 1.78
CA ARG A 215 -13.20 -9.43 2.28
C ARG A 215 -12.21 -8.63 1.45
N PHE A 216 -11.15 -8.17 2.09
CA PHE A 216 -9.96 -7.70 1.39
C PHE A 216 -9.00 -8.88 1.19
N ALA A 217 -8.46 -9.01 0.00
CA ALA A 217 -7.61 -10.11 -0.41
C ALA A 217 -6.44 -9.62 -1.27
N ASP A 218 -5.49 -10.51 -1.47
CA ASP A 218 -4.37 -10.36 -2.39
C ASP A 218 -3.63 -9.01 -2.33
N PHE A 219 -3.08 -8.70 -1.16
CA PHE A 219 -2.23 -7.52 -0.99
C PHE A 219 -0.86 -7.73 -1.64
N THR A 220 -0.64 -7.04 -2.75
CA THR A 220 0.61 -7.05 -3.49
C THR A 220 1.36 -5.75 -3.25
N VAL A 221 2.65 -5.84 -2.94
CA VAL A 221 3.57 -4.70 -2.87
C VAL A 221 4.84 -5.09 -3.60
N LEU A 222 5.23 -4.28 -4.58
CA LEU A 222 6.40 -4.52 -5.41
C LEU A 222 7.32 -3.32 -5.36
N ALA A 223 8.55 -3.57 -4.91
CA ALA A 223 9.65 -2.62 -5.03
C ALA A 223 10.26 -2.68 -6.44
N PRO A 224 10.92 -1.61 -6.91
CA PRO A 224 11.68 -1.66 -8.16
C PRO A 224 12.71 -2.79 -8.21
N VAL A 225 13.33 -3.11 -7.06
CA VAL A 225 14.35 -4.17 -6.95
C VAL A 225 13.77 -5.59 -7.07
N ASP A 226 12.49 -5.78 -6.73
CA ASP A 226 11.86 -7.10 -6.78
C ASP A 226 11.44 -7.51 -8.20
N LEU A 227 11.40 -6.56 -9.14
CA LEU A 227 11.16 -6.85 -10.55
C LEU A 227 12.24 -7.76 -11.15
N TYR A 228 13.50 -7.62 -10.73
CA TYR A 228 14.59 -8.45 -11.26
C TYR A 228 14.37 -9.94 -10.98
N LYS A 229 13.84 -10.27 -9.79
CA LYS A 229 13.52 -11.65 -9.40
C LYS A 229 12.33 -12.21 -10.17
N ASN A 230 11.42 -11.34 -10.60
CA ASN A 230 10.18 -11.70 -11.27
C ASN A 230 10.20 -11.39 -12.79
N LEU A 231 11.39 -11.11 -13.35
CA LEU A 231 11.52 -10.60 -14.72
C LEU A 231 10.98 -11.58 -15.77
N ALA A 232 11.25 -12.87 -15.62
CA ALA A 232 10.74 -13.90 -16.53
C ALA A 232 9.21 -13.86 -16.62
N THR A 233 8.56 -13.71 -15.48
CA THR A 233 7.10 -13.64 -15.37
C THR A 233 6.55 -12.34 -15.94
N ALA A 234 7.22 -11.22 -15.67
CA ALA A 234 6.89 -9.90 -16.23
C ALA A 234 6.97 -9.87 -17.76
N LEU A 235 7.91 -10.61 -18.36
CA LEU A 235 8.13 -10.66 -19.80
C LEU A 235 7.26 -11.70 -20.53
N THR A 236 6.57 -12.57 -19.79
CA THR A 236 5.69 -13.58 -20.38
C THR A 236 4.43 -12.90 -20.94
N PRO A 237 3.93 -13.28 -22.13
CA PRO A 237 2.66 -12.77 -22.65
C PRO A 237 1.52 -12.99 -21.65
N GLN A 238 0.90 -11.89 -21.21
CA GLN A 238 -0.24 -11.92 -20.30
C GLN A 238 -1.53 -11.66 -21.06
N LYS A 239 -2.60 -12.33 -20.62
CA LYS A 239 -3.96 -12.12 -21.10
C LYS A 239 -4.36 -10.64 -20.93
N PRO A 240 -5.04 -10.02 -21.89
CA PRO A 240 -5.64 -8.72 -21.70
C PRO A 240 -6.71 -8.74 -20.60
N LEU A 241 -7.01 -7.58 -20.02
CA LEU A 241 -7.99 -7.47 -18.94
C LEU A 241 -9.37 -8.03 -19.31
N SER A 242 -9.82 -7.89 -20.55
CA SER A 242 -11.09 -8.48 -21.02
C SER A 242 -11.09 -10.00 -20.96
N GLU A 243 -9.99 -10.66 -21.33
CA GLU A 243 -9.84 -12.11 -21.23
C GLU A 243 -9.73 -12.57 -19.78
N ILE A 244 -9.04 -11.82 -18.92
CA ILE A 244 -8.99 -12.08 -17.47
C ILE A 244 -10.41 -11.98 -16.89
N ARG A 245 -11.16 -10.93 -17.25
CA ARG A 245 -12.55 -10.74 -16.86
C ARG A 245 -13.46 -11.84 -17.41
N GLY A 246 -13.16 -12.36 -18.61
CA GLY A 246 -14.04 -13.29 -19.34
C GLY A 246 -15.21 -12.60 -20.05
N CYS A 247 -15.19 -11.27 -20.15
CA CYS A 247 -16.15 -10.47 -20.90
C CYS A 247 -15.49 -9.15 -21.35
N ASN A 248 -16.06 -8.51 -22.36
CA ASN A 248 -15.42 -7.35 -22.99
C ASN A 248 -15.52 -6.12 -22.08
N GLU A 249 -16.67 -5.94 -21.45
CA GLU A 249 -17.01 -4.73 -20.72
C GLU A 249 -17.08 -4.96 -19.20
N GLU A 250 -16.82 -3.91 -18.41
CA GLU A 250 -16.81 -4.00 -16.93
C GLU A 250 -18.20 -4.28 -16.35
N TYR A 251 -19.25 -3.79 -17.02
CA TYR A 251 -20.64 -3.93 -16.57
C TYR A 251 -21.26 -5.28 -16.95
N GLU A 252 -20.61 -6.05 -17.81
CA GLU A 252 -21.08 -7.38 -18.22
C GLU A 252 -20.82 -8.42 -17.13
N ASN A 253 -21.71 -9.41 -17.06
CA ASN A 253 -21.52 -10.53 -16.14
C ASN A 253 -20.41 -11.46 -16.64
N SER A 254 -19.46 -11.75 -15.77
CA SER A 254 -18.38 -12.68 -15.94
C SER A 254 -18.80 -14.07 -15.47
N ASP A 255 -19.08 -14.95 -16.43
CA ASP A 255 -19.26 -16.38 -16.16
C ASP A 255 -18.00 -16.98 -15.54
N ARG A 256 -16.84 -16.44 -15.94
CA ARG A 256 -15.53 -16.86 -15.44
C ARG A 256 -15.42 -16.65 -13.93
N LEU A 257 -15.78 -15.48 -13.40
CA LEU A 257 -15.78 -15.21 -11.95
C LEU A 257 -16.70 -16.17 -11.19
N MET A 258 -17.82 -16.57 -11.80
CA MET A 258 -18.73 -17.53 -11.19
C MET A 258 -18.15 -18.95 -11.15
N GLN A 259 -17.50 -19.38 -12.23
CA GLN A 259 -16.93 -20.73 -12.38
C GLN A 259 -15.58 -20.91 -11.68
N SER A 260 -14.61 -20.05 -11.95
CA SER A 260 -13.24 -20.17 -11.43
C SER A 260 -13.04 -19.52 -10.06
N GLY A 261 -13.99 -18.69 -9.62
CA GLY A 261 -13.89 -17.94 -8.38
C GLY A 261 -12.86 -16.82 -8.42
N TYR A 262 -12.64 -16.19 -7.26
CA TYR A 262 -11.79 -14.99 -7.14
C TYR A 262 -10.30 -15.29 -7.40
N GLU A 263 -9.76 -16.35 -6.78
CA GLU A 263 -8.31 -16.63 -6.73
C GLU A 263 -7.67 -16.81 -8.11
N SER A 264 -8.39 -17.46 -9.04
CA SER A 264 -7.88 -17.61 -10.41
C SER A 264 -7.75 -16.28 -11.15
N LEU A 265 -8.67 -15.34 -10.92
CA LEU A 265 -8.60 -14.01 -11.53
C LEU A 265 -7.49 -13.18 -10.88
N GLU A 266 -7.36 -13.25 -9.56
CA GLU A 266 -6.30 -12.56 -8.82
C GLU A 266 -4.90 -12.95 -9.31
N TYR A 267 -4.66 -14.25 -9.48
CA TYR A 267 -3.37 -14.72 -10.01
C TYR A 267 -3.05 -14.14 -11.38
N GLU A 268 -4.01 -14.12 -12.31
CA GLU A 268 -3.80 -13.54 -13.64
C GLU A 268 -3.62 -12.01 -13.58
N LEU A 269 -4.35 -11.33 -12.69
CA LEU A 269 -4.20 -9.90 -12.45
C LEU A 269 -2.79 -9.57 -11.93
N GLN A 270 -2.26 -10.32 -10.96
CA GLN A 270 -0.90 -10.13 -10.46
C GLN A 270 0.14 -10.19 -11.59
N GLN A 271 0.01 -11.15 -12.50
CA GLN A 271 0.95 -11.28 -13.62
C GLN A 271 0.84 -10.13 -14.61
N TYR A 272 -0.39 -9.72 -14.92
CA TYR A 272 -0.64 -8.54 -15.74
C TYR A 272 -0.04 -7.28 -15.10
N GLU A 273 -0.29 -7.05 -13.81
CA GLU A 273 0.20 -5.90 -13.04
C GLU A 273 1.72 -5.84 -12.98
N LEU A 274 2.39 -6.98 -12.77
CA LEU A 274 3.84 -7.08 -12.76
C LEU A 274 4.45 -6.63 -14.10
N ARG A 275 3.85 -7.03 -15.22
CA ARG A 275 4.26 -6.59 -16.55
C ARG A 275 4.03 -5.09 -16.74
N GLU A 276 2.86 -4.59 -16.37
CA GLU A 276 2.55 -3.17 -16.51
C GLU A 276 3.48 -2.29 -15.66
N TYR A 277 3.82 -2.73 -14.46
CA TYR A 277 4.79 -2.05 -13.60
C TYR A 277 6.21 -2.05 -14.20
N TYR A 278 6.64 -3.15 -14.81
CA TYR A 278 7.89 -3.20 -15.57
C TYR A 278 7.90 -2.19 -16.73
N TYR A 279 6.83 -2.14 -17.52
CA TYR A 279 6.70 -1.17 -18.61
C TYR A 279 6.68 0.28 -18.10
N PHE A 280 6.00 0.53 -17.00
CA PHE A 280 5.99 1.83 -16.35
C PHE A 280 7.41 2.29 -15.96
N LEU A 281 8.18 1.45 -15.25
CA LEU A 281 9.55 1.82 -14.85
C LEU A 281 10.51 1.97 -16.03
N SER A 282 10.40 1.11 -17.04
CA SER A 282 11.23 1.21 -18.25
C SER A 282 10.99 2.52 -19.01
N LYS A 283 9.73 2.95 -19.15
CA LYS A 283 9.40 4.27 -19.72
C LYS A 283 10.02 5.41 -18.90
N ILE A 284 9.88 5.38 -17.57
CA ILE A 284 10.49 6.40 -16.70
C ILE A 284 12.00 6.49 -16.92
N LYS A 285 12.68 5.35 -16.97
CA LYS A 285 14.13 5.31 -17.20
C LYS A 285 14.51 5.94 -18.54
N GLN A 286 13.77 5.66 -19.61
CA GLN A 286 14.01 6.26 -20.94
C GLN A 286 13.84 7.78 -20.94
N HIS A 287 12.86 8.31 -20.20
CA HIS A 287 12.60 9.75 -20.13
C HIS A 287 13.56 10.51 -19.20
N LEU A 288 14.19 9.83 -18.23
CA LEU A 288 15.17 10.42 -17.32
C LEU A 288 16.63 10.30 -17.80
N SER A 289 16.89 9.53 -18.86
CA SER A 289 18.24 9.30 -19.39
C SER A 289 18.70 10.31 -20.46
N PHE A 290 18.20 11.55 -20.42
CA PHE A 290 18.65 12.65 -21.28
C PHE A 290 19.67 13.54 -20.58
#